data_AF-G2P7B8-F1
#
_entry.id   AF-G2P7B8-F1
#
_cell.length_a   1.000
_cell.length_b   1.000
_cell.length_c   1.000
_cell.angle_alpha   90.00
_cell.angle_beta   90.00
_cell.angle_gamma   90.00
#
_symmetry.space_group_name_H-M   'P 1'
#
loop_
_entity.id
_entity.type
_entity.pdbx_description
1 polymer ?
#
loop_
_entity_poly.entity_id
_entity_poly.type
_entity_poly.pdbx_seq_one_letter_code
_entity_poly.pdbx_strand_id
1 'polypeptide(L)'
;MLYVVTGPPGAGKSSWIRARAKPTDIVIDMDLLALALAGPGAPDHNHGVVLAKVALRARYAAIDEACQHLDQVDVYLIHTMPSPKNLAKYKRLKAKVVTVDPGRDVVMRRIEAMRQPTMKAVATRWYRQRPKTSQGVMPQRSRDW
;
A
#
# COMPACT_ATOMS: atom_id res chain seq x y z
N MET A 1 -3.79 15.38 -6.67
CA MET A 1 -3.37 15.32 -5.24
C MET A 1 -2.63 14.02 -4.94
N LEU A 2 -1.68 13.99 -3.99
CA LEU A 2 -1.00 12.74 -3.58
C LEU A 2 -1.65 12.10 -2.35
N TYR A 3 -2.06 10.84 -2.47
CA TYR A 3 -2.51 9.97 -1.38
C TYR A 3 -1.46 8.90 -1.10
N VAL A 4 -0.83 8.96 0.07
CA VAL A 4 0.14 7.94 0.52
C VAL A 4 -0.60 6.94 1.40
N VAL A 5 -0.89 5.78 0.83
CA VAL A 5 -1.63 4.70 1.48
C VAL A 5 -0.66 3.76 2.18
N THR A 6 -0.69 3.79 3.51
CA THR A 6 0.15 3.01 4.42
C THR A 6 -0.66 1.91 5.11
N GLY A 7 0.01 0.92 5.69
CA GLY A 7 -0.64 -0.23 6.33
C GLY A 7 0.14 -1.51 6.12
N PRO A 8 0.00 -2.52 6.98
CA PRO A 8 0.76 -3.76 6.88
C PRO A 8 0.39 -4.53 5.60
N PRO A 9 1.24 -5.46 5.12
CA PRO A 9 0.85 -6.35 4.02
C PRO A 9 -0.45 -7.09 4.37
N GLY A 10 -1.32 -7.34 3.39
CA GLY A 10 -2.63 -7.98 3.63
C GLY A 10 -3.72 -7.08 4.26
N ALA A 11 -3.45 -5.82 4.57
CA ALA A 11 -4.44 -4.92 5.17
C ALA A 11 -5.63 -4.56 4.26
N GLY A 12 -5.50 -4.74 2.94
CA GLY A 12 -6.54 -4.34 1.97
C GLY A 12 -6.32 -2.96 1.35
N LYS A 13 -5.07 -2.48 1.29
CA LYS A 13 -4.71 -1.17 0.69
C LYS A 13 -5.18 -1.05 -0.76
N SER A 14 -4.91 -2.06 -1.60
CA SER A 14 -5.29 -2.05 -3.01
C SER A 14 -6.82 -2.03 -3.17
N SER A 15 -7.56 -2.74 -2.31
CA SER A 15 -9.03 -2.68 -2.29
C SER A 15 -9.55 -1.30 -1.87
N TRP A 16 -8.91 -0.66 -0.89
CA TRP A 16 -9.26 0.70 -0.46
C TRP A 16 -9.09 1.72 -1.59
N ILE A 17 -8.01 1.59 -2.38
CA ILE A 17 -7.74 2.42 -3.56
C ILE A 17 -8.76 2.13 -4.67
N ARG A 18 -9.01 0.85 -4.99
CA ARG A 18 -9.97 0.46 -6.05
C ARG A 18 -11.36 1.04 -5.83
N ALA A 19 -11.79 1.18 -4.59
CA ALA A 19 -13.08 1.77 -4.25
C ALA A 19 -13.15 3.31 -4.38
N ARG A 20 -12.04 3.99 -4.73
CA ARG A 20 -11.91 5.46 -4.68
C ARG A 20 -11.25 6.08 -5.91
N ALA A 21 -10.24 5.41 -6.47
CA ALA A 21 -9.52 5.89 -7.63
C ALA A 21 -10.43 5.88 -8.86
N LYS A 22 -10.34 6.94 -9.66
CA LYS A 22 -10.97 7.04 -10.97
C LYS A 22 -10.10 6.37 -12.04
N PRO A 23 -10.65 6.00 -13.20
CA PRO A 23 -9.85 5.46 -14.31
C PRO A 23 -8.72 6.38 -14.79
N THR A 24 -8.84 7.69 -14.56
CA THR A 24 -7.85 8.71 -14.93
C THR A 24 -6.76 8.93 -13.87
N ASP A 25 -6.91 8.35 -12.67
CA ASP A 25 -5.95 8.53 -11.58
C ASP A 25 -4.77 7.57 -11.70
N ILE A 26 -3.63 7.94 -11.12
CA ILE A 26 -2.42 7.12 -11.15
C ILE A 26 -2.37 6.25 -9.89
N VAL A 27 -2.27 4.93 -10.05
CA VAL A 27 -2.08 3.99 -8.93
C VAL A 27 -0.69 3.39 -8.99
N ILE A 28 0.11 3.64 -7.95
CA ILE A 28 1.45 3.09 -7.77
C ILE A 28 1.40 2.03 -6.67
N ASP A 29 1.15 0.79 -7.08
CA ASP A 29 1.18 -0.41 -6.23
C ASP A 29 2.30 -1.35 -6.71
N MET A 30 3.09 -1.85 -5.77
CA MET A 30 4.21 -2.74 -6.08
C MET A 30 3.73 -4.06 -6.69
N ASP A 31 2.63 -4.62 -6.18
CA ASP A 31 2.10 -5.89 -6.68
C ASP A 31 1.54 -5.71 -8.10
N LEU A 32 0.80 -4.62 -8.36
CA LEU A 32 0.29 -4.31 -9.71
C LEU A 32 1.40 -4.03 -10.72
N LEU A 33 2.44 -3.28 -10.32
CA LEU A 33 3.59 -3.03 -11.19
C LEU A 33 4.36 -4.32 -11.50
N ALA A 34 4.55 -5.18 -10.49
CA ALA A 34 5.22 -6.46 -10.70
C ALA A 34 4.40 -7.39 -11.62
N LEU A 35 3.07 -7.44 -11.44
CA LEU A 35 2.17 -8.19 -12.32
C LEU A 35 2.18 -7.65 -13.76
N ALA A 36 2.15 -6.34 -13.95
CA ALA A 36 2.17 -5.71 -15.28
C ALA A 36 3.48 -5.99 -16.04
N LEU A 37 4.58 -6.24 -15.33
CA LEU A 37 5.89 -6.59 -15.89
C LEU A 37 6.11 -8.11 -15.99
N ALA A 38 5.20 -8.92 -15.45
CA ALA A 38 5.34 -10.36 -15.43
C ALA A 38 4.92 -10.98 -16.77
N GLY A 39 5.41 -12.20 -17.04
CA GLY A 39 4.91 -13.01 -18.15
C GLY A 39 3.45 -13.47 -17.93
N PRO A 40 2.76 -13.92 -18.99
CA PRO A 40 1.39 -14.43 -18.90
C PRO A 40 1.23 -15.54 -17.84
N GLY A 41 0.12 -15.51 -17.10
CA GLY A 41 -0.20 -16.52 -16.07
C GLY A 41 0.55 -16.37 -14.74
N ALA A 42 1.33 -15.30 -14.57
CA ALA A 42 1.97 -15.01 -13.29
C ALA A 42 0.92 -14.75 -12.17
N PRO A 43 1.20 -15.18 -10.93
CA PRO A 43 0.35 -14.84 -9.80
C PRO A 43 0.33 -13.33 -9.57
N ASP A 44 -0.74 -12.81 -8.98
CA ASP A 44 -0.94 -11.39 -8.63
C ASP A 44 -0.02 -10.87 -7.52
N HIS A 45 0.63 -11.78 -6.81
CA HIS A 45 1.57 -11.51 -5.73
C HIS A 45 2.64 -12.60 -5.65
N ASN A 46 3.61 -12.44 -4.75
CA ASN A 46 4.65 -13.44 -4.47
C ASN A 46 5.61 -13.67 -5.65
N HIS A 47 5.85 -12.62 -6.44
CA HIS A 47 6.78 -12.62 -7.57
C HIS A 47 8.22 -12.98 -7.17
N GLY A 48 8.95 -13.58 -8.12
CA GLY A 48 10.36 -13.90 -7.96
C GLY A 48 11.24 -12.67 -7.77
N VAL A 49 12.41 -12.86 -7.12
CA VAL A 49 13.30 -11.77 -6.69
C VAL A 49 13.77 -10.88 -7.85
N VAL A 50 14.06 -11.46 -9.02
CA VAL A 50 14.52 -10.71 -10.20
C VAL A 50 13.43 -9.77 -10.71
N LEU A 51 12.20 -10.28 -10.90
CA LEU A 51 11.05 -9.46 -11.31
C LEU A 51 10.74 -8.38 -10.27
N ALA A 52 10.75 -8.73 -8.98
CA ALA A 52 10.54 -7.78 -7.89
C ALA A 52 11.59 -6.66 -7.91
N LYS A 53 12.85 -6.94 -8.25
CA LYS A 53 13.91 -5.93 -8.38
C LYS A 53 13.64 -4.98 -9.54
N VAL A 54 13.21 -5.50 -10.70
CA VAL A 54 12.85 -4.67 -11.86
C VAL A 54 11.64 -3.78 -11.53
N ALA A 55 10.56 -4.37 -11.00
CA ALA A 55 9.37 -3.65 -10.58
C ALA A 55 9.67 -2.56 -9.54
N LEU A 56 10.62 -2.80 -8.63
CA LEU A 56 11.03 -1.80 -7.65
C LEU A 56 11.69 -0.58 -8.30
N ARG A 57 12.49 -0.78 -9.36
CA ARG A 57 13.10 0.32 -10.11
C ARG A 57 12.06 1.08 -10.91
N ALA A 58 11.15 0.38 -11.59
CA ALA A 58 10.01 0.99 -12.26
C ALA A 58 9.16 1.82 -11.30
N ARG A 59 8.91 1.30 -10.09
CA ARG A 59 8.18 2.00 -9.03
C ARG A 59 8.85 3.32 -8.63
N TYR A 60 10.18 3.37 -8.51
CA TYR A 60 10.85 4.63 -8.19
C TYR A 60 10.69 5.67 -9.29
N ALA A 61 10.89 5.29 -10.55
CA ALA A 61 10.68 6.17 -11.69
C ALA A 61 9.22 6.66 -11.76
N ALA A 62 8.24 5.77 -11.58
CA ALA A 62 6.83 6.12 -11.57
C ALA A 62 6.47 7.11 -10.46
N ILE A 63 7.05 6.96 -9.26
CA ILE A 63 6.83 7.92 -8.16
C ILE A 63 7.38 9.30 -8.53
N ASP A 64 8.59 9.36 -9.08
CA ASP A 64 9.24 10.63 -9.38
C ASP A 64 8.51 11.39 -10.49
N GLU A 65 8.04 10.69 -11.52
CA GLU A 65 7.23 11.26 -12.60
C GLU A 65 5.84 11.68 -12.10
N ALA A 66 5.12 10.80 -11.40
CA ALA A 66 3.76 11.11 -10.93
C ALA A 66 3.72 12.31 -9.96
N CYS A 67 4.82 12.59 -9.26
CA CYS A 67 4.92 13.78 -8.40
C CYS A 67 4.90 15.10 -9.19
N GLN A 68 5.16 15.10 -10.50
CA GLN A 68 5.11 16.30 -11.35
C GLN A 68 3.68 16.66 -11.79
N HIS A 69 2.74 15.71 -11.72
CA HIS A 69 1.37 15.85 -12.28
C HIS A 69 0.28 15.94 -11.20
N LEU A 70 0.66 16.28 -9.96
CA LEU A 70 -0.26 16.29 -8.80
C LEU A 70 -1.36 17.35 -8.88
N ASP A 71 -1.21 18.34 -9.76
CA ASP A 71 -2.16 19.38 -10.09
C ASP A 71 -3.23 18.93 -11.11
N GLN A 72 -2.93 17.91 -11.91
CA GLN A 72 -3.81 17.41 -12.98
C GLN A 72 -4.59 16.16 -12.57
N VAL A 73 -3.97 15.26 -11.82
CA VAL A 73 -4.56 13.97 -11.44
C VAL A 73 -4.33 13.62 -9.98
N ASP A 74 -5.15 12.72 -9.46
CA ASP A 74 -4.89 12.10 -8.16
C ASP A 74 -3.92 10.92 -8.32
N VAL A 75 -2.98 10.84 -7.39
CA VAL A 75 -1.95 9.81 -7.34
C VAL A 75 -2.09 9.03 -6.05
N TYR A 76 -2.31 7.72 -6.16
CA TYR A 76 -2.41 6.81 -5.03
C TYR A 76 -1.13 5.98 -4.95
N LEU A 77 -0.34 6.24 -3.92
CA LEU A 77 0.92 5.53 -3.68
C LEU A 77 0.77 4.58 -2.50
N ILE A 78 0.88 3.27 -2.75
CA ILE A 78 1.07 2.31 -1.65
C ILE A 78 2.51 2.39 -1.17
N HIS A 79 2.70 2.78 0.09
CA HIS A 79 3.98 2.73 0.78
C HIS A 79 3.79 2.21 2.20
N THR A 80 4.02 0.92 2.39
CA THR A 80 3.75 0.21 3.66
C THR A 80 4.48 0.85 4.86
N MET A 81 5.76 1.17 4.69
CA MET A 81 6.62 1.74 5.75
C MET A 81 7.53 2.82 5.12
N PRO A 82 7.04 4.05 4.93
CA PRO A 82 7.88 5.13 4.43
C PRO A 82 8.97 5.48 5.44
N SER A 83 10.20 5.62 4.94
CA SER A 83 11.31 6.16 5.73
C SER A 83 11.05 7.62 6.13
N PRO A 84 11.74 8.15 7.16
CA PRO A 84 11.63 9.56 7.54
C PRO A 84 11.88 10.53 6.37
N LYS A 85 12.85 10.21 5.50
CA LYS A 85 13.12 10.98 4.27
C LYS A 85 11.90 11.02 3.34
N ASN A 86 11.25 9.87 3.13
CA ASN A 86 10.05 9.79 2.30
C ASN A 86 8.87 10.54 2.94
N LEU A 87 8.66 10.39 4.25
CA LEU A 87 7.65 11.15 4.98
C LEU A 87 7.86 12.66 4.84
N ALA A 88 9.11 13.14 4.95
CA ALA A 88 9.43 14.54 4.72
C ALA A 88 9.15 14.99 3.28
N LYS A 89 9.47 14.16 2.27
CA LYS A 89 9.09 14.40 0.86
C LYS A 89 7.58 14.55 0.73
N TYR A 90 6.80 13.60 1.26
CA TYR A 90 5.34 13.61 1.17
C TYR A 90 4.70 14.79 1.91
N LYS A 91 5.26 15.18 3.06
CA LYS A 91 4.83 16.37 3.79
C LYS A 91 5.00 17.64 2.95
N ARG A 92 6.15 17.80 2.27
CA ARG A 92 6.39 18.96 1.37
C ARG A 92 5.40 18.98 0.19
N LEU A 93 5.05 17.81 -0.34
CA LEU A 93 4.04 17.64 -1.37
C LEU A 93 2.59 17.76 -0.85
N LYS A 94 2.40 18.13 0.42
CA LYS A 94 1.08 18.24 1.09
C LYS A 94 0.24 16.97 0.94
N ALA A 95 0.89 15.82 0.90
CA ALA A 95 0.23 14.54 0.66
C ALA A 95 -0.72 14.16 1.80
N LYS A 96 -1.84 13.51 1.44
CA LYS A 96 -2.75 12.89 2.40
C LYS A 96 -2.25 11.49 2.76
N VAL A 97 -1.82 11.31 4.00
CA VAL A 97 -1.42 9.98 4.51
C VAL A 97 -2.66 9.24 4.99
N VAL A 98 -2.96 8.10 4.36
CA VAL A 98 -4.08 7.23 4.72
C VAL A 98 -3.50 5.96 5.33
N THR A 99 -3.99 5.55 6.49
CA THR A 99 -3.64 4.23 7.04
C THR A 99 -4.81 3.26 6.88
N VAL A 100 -4.55 2.13 6.22
CA VAL A 100 -5.47 1.00 6.16
C VAL A 100 -4.96 -0.09 7.10
N ASP A 101 -5.71 -0.38 8.16
CA ASP A 101 -5.36 -1.38 9.17
C ASP A 101 -6.64 -2.03 9.74
N PRO A 102 -6.99 -3.26 9.33
CA PRO A 102 -8.14 -3.97 9.89
C PRO A 102 -7.81 -4.68 11.23
N GLY A 103 -6.61 -4.47 11.79
CA GLY A 103 -6.15 -5.12 13.01
C GLY A 103 -5.23 -6.31 12.75
N ARG A 104 -4.36 -6.58 13.73
CA ARG A 104 -3.25 -7.53 13.62
C ARG A 104 -3.72 -8.94 13.29
N ASP A 105 -4.75 -9.44 13.94
CA ASP A 105 -5.19 -10.82 13.78
C ASP A 105 -5.78 -11.07 12.39
N VAL A 106 -6.54 -10.09 11.87
CA VAL A 106 -7.04 -10.12 10.48
C VAL A 106 -5.89 -10.12 9.49
N VAL A 107 -4.90 -9.25 9.70
CA VAL A 107 -3.72 -9.15 8.84
C VAL A 107 -2.89 -10.44 8.83
N MET A 108 -2.62 -11.02 10.01
CA MET A 108 -1.82 -12.23 10.11
C MET A 108 -2.52 -13.43 9.47
N ARG A 109 -3.83 -13.60 9.69
CA ARG A 109 -4.63 -14.64 8.99
C ARG A 109 -4.61 -14.47 7.48
N ARG A 110 -4.74 -13.24 6.98
CA ARG A 110 -4.68 -12.94 5.54
C ARG A 110 -3.32 -13.21 4.93
N ILE A 111 -2.24 -12.90 5.65
CA ILE A 111 -0.87 -13.18 5.19
C ILE A 111 -0.67 -14.69 5.07
N GLU A 112 -1.11 -15.44 6.07
CA GLU A 112 -1.02 -16.91 6.06
C GLU A 112 -1.77 -17.55 4.90
N ALA A 113 -2.94 -17.03 4.55
CA ALA A 113 -3.76 -17.55 3.47
C ALA A 113 -3.26 -17.17 2.06
N MET A 114 -2.62 -16.01 1.88
CA MET A 114 -2.41 -15.43 0.54
C MET A 114 -0.94 -15.05 0.23
N ARG A 115 -0.12 -14.74 1.23
CA ARG A 115 1.18 -14.10 1.01
C ARG A 115 2.34 -15.03 1.34
N GLN A 116 3.52 -14.75 0.78
CA GLN A 116 4.76 -15.41 1.18
C GLN A 116 4.97 -15.29 2.70
N PRO A 117 5.46 -16.35 3.39
CA PRO A 117 5.67 -16.35 4.84
C PRO A 117 6.55 -15.18 5.34
N THR A 118 7.47 -14.71 4.50
CA THR A 118 8.35 -13.55 4.78
C THR A 118 7.56 -12.27 5.09
N MET A 119 6.33 -12.13 4.58
CA MET A 119 5.46 -10.98 4.86
C MET A 119 4.99 -10.93 6.33
N LYS A 120 5.00 -12.05 7.07
CA LYS A 120 4.69 -12.06 8.51
C LYS A 120 5.68 -11.18 9.29
N ALA A 121 6.97 -11.20 8.91
CA ALA A 121 8.00 -10.37 9.54
C ALA A 121 7.77 -8.87 9.24
N VAL A 122 7.37 -8.54 8.01
CA VAL A 122 7.05 -7.17 7.60
C VAL A 122 5.84 -6.62 8.37
N ALA A 123 4.76 -7.41 8.49
CA ALA A 123 3.60 -7.02 9.29
C ALA A 123 3.94 -6.87 10.78
N THR A 124 4.72 -7.81 11.33
CA THR A 124 5.16 -7.75 12.73
C THR A 124 5.96 -6.48 12.99
N ARG A 125 6.90 -6.14 12.10
CA ARG A 125 7.66 -4.88 12.16
C ARG A 125 6.73 -3.66 12.11
N TRP A 126 5.76 -3.67 11.21
CA TRP A 126 4.80 -2.57 11.06
C TRP A 126 4.03 -2.30 12.36
N TYR A 127 3.51 -3.34 13.02
CA TYR A 127 2.82 -3.19 14.31
C TYR A 127 3.74 -2.75 15.46
N ARG A 128 5.00 -3.18 15.46
CA ARG A 128 5.99 -2.77 16.49
C ARG A 128 6.38 -1.29 16.39
N GLN A 129 6.45 -0.75 15.18
CA GLN A 129 6.91 0.62 14.94
C GLN A 129 5.83 1.68 15.14
N ARG A 130 4.56 1.29 15.30
CA ARG A 130 3.50 2.24 15.61
C ARG A 130 3.62 2.68 17.07
N PRO A 131 3.54 3.99 17.36
CA PRO A 131 3.21 4.44 18.72
C PRO A 131 1.94 3.70 19.14
N LYS A 132 1.87 3.23 20.40
CA LYS A 132 0.64 2.72 21.02
C LYS A 132 -0.37 3.87 21.06
N THR A 133 -0.98 4.18 19.92
CA THR A 133 -2.16 5.01 19.86
C THR A 133 -3.26 4.16 20.48
N SER A 134 -3.77 4.62 21.61
CA SER A 134 -4.92 4.05 22.29
C SER A 134 -5.98 3.73 21.25
N GLN A 135 -6.53 2.52 21.35
CA GLN A 135 -7.57 2.00 20.47
C GLN A 135 -8.61 3.09 20.22
N GLY A 136 -8.61 3.64 19.00
CA GLY A 136 -9.72 4.42 18.50
C GLY A 136 -10.91 3.50 18.44
N VAL A 137 -11.79 3.67 19.42
CA VAL A 137 -13.13 3.09 19.53
C VAL A 137 -13.76 2.98 18.14
N MET A 138 -14.07 1.75 17.72
CA MET A 138 -15.12 1.55 16.72
C MET A 138 -16.47 1.69 17.43
N PRO A 139 -17.35 2.63 17.07
CA PRO A 139 -18.76 2.46 17.32
C PRO A 139 -19.35 1.55 16.24
N GLN A 140 -19.97 0.51 16.75
CA GLN A 140 -20.75 -0.56 16.13
C GLN A 140 -21.92 -0.03 15.26
N ARG A 141 -22.28 -0.78 14.21
CA ARG A 141 -23.64 -1.35 13.94
C ARG A 141 -23.75 -1.85 12.49
N SER A 142 -23.82 -3.16 12.31
CA SER A 142 -24.56 -3.74 11.19
C SER A 142 -26.04 -3.49 11.45
N ARG A 143 -26.73 -2.84 10.51
CA ARG A 143 -28.18 -2.86 10.42
C ARG A 143 -28.54 -4.11 9.63
N ASP A 144 -29.31 -5.00 10.26
CA ASP A 144 -30.09 -6.00 9.56
C ASP A 144 -31.16 -5.28 8.72
N TRP A 145 -31.29 -5.69 7.47
CA TRP A 145 -32.43 -5.42 6.59
C TRP A 145 -32.99 -6.77 6.16
#